data_AF-A0A7X8ZRP6-F1
#
_entry.id   AF-A0A7X8ZRP6-F1
#
_cell.length_a   1.000
_cell.length_b   1.000
_cell.length_c   1.000
_cell.angle_alpha   90.00
_cell.angle_beta   90.00
_cell.angle_gamma   90.00
#
_symmetry.space_group_name_H-M   'P 1'
#
loop_
_entity.id
_entity.type
_entity.pdbx_description
1 polymer ?
#
loop_
_entity_poly.entity_id
_entity_poly.type
_entity_poly.pdbx_seq_one_letter_code
_entity_poly.pdbx_strand_id
1 'polypeptide(L)'
;MQKSITLPRATNLDNTIYQTAKELINSISIGQLGIRLLGVKLSSLQQGIQPRQLSLIDKQDGEEKWKRLTSSVDKIQEKYGSSSIKRAALLKKEKETE
;
A
#
# COMPACT_ATOMS: atom_id res chain seq x y z
N MET A 1 -6.98 -1.64 -21.33
CA MET A 1 -5.75 -2.45 -21.22
C MET A 1 -5.56 -2.79 -19.75
N GLN A 2 -5.43 -4.07 -19.40
CA GLN A 2 -5.19 -4.51 -18.02
C GLN A 2 -3.76 -5.05 -17.94
N LYS A 3 -2.98 -4.60 -16.95
CA LYS A 3 -1.71 -5.23 -16.57
C LYS A 3 -1.84 -5.82 -15.17
N SER A 4 -1.23 -6.97 -14.97
CA SER A 4 -1.08 -7.63 -13.68
C SER A 4 0.38 -8.01 -13.47
N ILE A 5 0.81 -8.01 -12.21
CA ILE A 5 2.11 -8.54 -11.78
C ILE A 5 1.86 -9.44 -10.58
N THR A 6 2.55 -10.59 -10.57
CA THR A 6 2.55 -11.48 -9.41
C THR A 6 3.75 -11.12 -8.55
N LEU A 7 3.47 -10.67 -7.33
CA LEU A 7 4.52 -10.44 -6.34
C LEU A 7 5.11 -11.79 -5.89
N PRO A 8 6.42 -11.86 -5.59
CA PRO A 8 7.05 -13.10 -5.13
C PRO A 8 6.50 -13.58 -3.78
N ARG A 9 5.83 -12.71 -3.03
CA ARG A 9 5.25 -12.99 -1.72
C ARG A 9 3.89 -12.31 -1.59
N ALA A 10 2.95 -12.99 -0.95
CA ALA A 10 1.69 -12.38 -0.55
C ALA A 10 1.95 -11.26 0.46
N THR A 11 1.28 -10.12 0.29
CA THR A 11 1.44 -8.95 1.15
C THR A 11 0.09 -8.29 1.42
N ASN A 12 -0.07 -7.77 2.63
CA ASN A 12 -1.19 -6.95 3.06
C ASN A 12 -0.76 -5.50 3.34
N LEU A 13 0.47 -5.12 2.95
CA LEU A 13 0.98 -3.77 3.18
C LEU A 13 0.48 -2.81 2.10
N ASP A 14 -0.28 -1.79 2.52
CA ASP A 14 -0.80 -0.74 1.63
C ASP A 14 0.30 -0.11 0.77
N ASN A 15 1.47 0.14 1.37
CA ASN A 15 2.58 0.81 0.68
C ASN A 15 3.10 -0.06 -0.48
N THR A 16 3.25 -1.37 -0.27
CA THR A 16 3.70 -2.29 -1.31
C THR A 16 2.69 -2.36 -2.45
N ILE A 17 1.39 -2.45 -2.12
CA ILE A 17 0.32 -2.48 -3.12
C ILE A 17 0.29 -1.17 -3.92
N TYR A 18 0.40 -0.02 -3.23
CA TYR A 18 0.42 1.30 -3.86
C TYR A 18 1.61 1.48 -4.82
N GLN A 19 2.83 1.14 -4.38
CA GLN A 19 4.03 1.24 -5.23
C GLN A 19 3.90 0.34 -6.45
N THR A 20 3.47 -0.91 -6.26
CA THR A 20 3.28 -1.86 -7.36
C THR A 20 2.25 -1.34 -8.37
N ALA A 21 1.11 -0.80 -7.90
CA ALA A 21 0.10 -0.22 -8.78
C ALA A 21 0.63 1.00 -9.53
N LYS A 22 1.45 1.83 -8.87
CA LYS A 22 2.11 3.00 -9.47
C LYS A 22 3.13 2.60 -10.54
N GLU A 23 3.92 1.56 -10.31
CA GLU A 23 4.86 1.04 -11.30
C GLU A 23 4.12 0.46 -12.51
N LEU A 24 3.04 -0.29 -12.27
CA LEU A 24 2.20 -0.84 -13.33
C LEU A 24 1.62 0.26 -14.22
N ILE A 25 1.06 1.32 -13.64
CA ILE A 25 0.47 2.40 -14.43
C ILE A 25 1.53 3.19 -15.21
N ASN A 26 2.70 3.43 -14.61
CA ASN A 26 3.83 4.08 -15.28
C ASN A 26 4.39 3.24 -16.44
N SER A 27 4.31 1.91 -16.34
CA SER A 27 4.74 1.01 -17.41
C SER A 27 3.77 0.96 -18.59
N ILE A 28 2.61 1.61 -18.50
CA ILE A 28 1.61 1.68 -19.57
C ILE A 28 1.73 3.07 -20.18
N SER A 29 1.97 3.12 -21.50
CA SER A 29 1.89 4.37 -22.25
C SER A 29 0.44 4.81 -22.37
N ILE A 30 -0.04 5.52 -21.36
CA ILE A 30 -1.29 6.25 -21.42
C ILE A 30 -1.00 7.47 -22.29
N GLY A 31 -1.44 7.44 -23.55
CA GLY A 31 -1.28 8.58 -24.46
C GLY A 31 -2.08 9.81 -24.02
N GLN A 32 -2.45 10.68 -24.95
CA GLN A 32 -3.27 11.88 -24.69
C GLN A 32 -4.66 11.60 -24.08
N LEU A 33 -5.09 10.34 -23.99
CA LEU A 33 -6.38 9.96 -23.42
C LEU A 33 -6.31 9.95 -21.88
N GLY A 34 -7.03 10.88 -21.25
CA GLY A 34 -7.16 10.93 -19.80
C GLY A 34 -7.79 9.66 -19.21
N ILE A 35 -7.35 9.29 -18.00
CA ILE A 35 -7.83 8.10 -17.28
C ILE A 35 -9.17 8.43 -16.63
N ARG A 36 -10.25 7.76 -17.05
CA ARG A 36 -11.60 7.93 -16.45
C ARG A 36 -11.90 6.92 -15.34
N LEU A 37 -11.22 5.78 -15.35
CA LEU A 37 -11.42 4.71 -14.38
C LEU A 37 -10.08 4.01 -14.11
N LEU A 38 -9.71 3.90 -12.84
CA LEU A 38 -8.57 3.12 -12.37
C LEU A 38 -9.07 2.16 -11.28
N GLY A 39 -9.05 0.86 -11.59
CA GLY A 39 -9.37 -0.20 -10.64
C GLY A 39 -8.13 -1.02 -10.31
N VAL A 40 -7.91 -1.29 -9.03
CA VAL A 40 -6.87 -2.23 -8.57
C VAL A 40 -7.56 -3.52 -8.18
N LYS A 41 -7.19 -4.62 -8.84
CA LYS A 41 -7.69 -5.97 -8.54
C LYS A 41 -6.58 -6.77 -7.87
N LEU A 42 -6.91 -7.42 -6.77
CA LEU A 42 -6.04 -8.42 -6.13
C LEU A 42 -6.42 -9.83 -6.60
N SER A 43 -5.43 -10.69 -6.73
CA SER A 43 -5.58 -12.10 -7.13
C SER A 43 -4.61 -12.97 -6.33
N SER A 44 -4.88 -14.27 -6.21
CA SER A 44 -4.06 -15.20 -5.42
C SER A 44 -3.99 -14.82 -3.93
N LEU A 45 -5.15 -14.55 -3.33
CA LEU A 45 -5.25 -14.29 -1.89
C LEU A 45 -4.92 -15.57 -1.12
N GLN A 46 -4.07 -15.44 -0.11
CA GLN A 46 -3.71 -16.53 0.78
C GLN A 46 -4.31 -16.30 2.16
N GLN A 47 -4.78 -17.38 2.79
CA GLN A 47 -5.31 -17.31 4.14
C GLN A 47 -4.16 -17.43 5.15
N GLY A 48 -4.16 -16.53 6.14
CA GLY A 48 -3.20 -16.54 7.23
C GLY A 48 -1.79 -16.06 6.85
N ILE A 49 -0.91 -16.04 7.85
CA ILE A 49 0.51 -15.72 7.67
C ILE A 49 1.21 -17.01 7.26
N GLN A 50 1.71 -17.05 6.03
CA GLN A 50 2.51 -18.18 5.57
C GLN A 50 3.85 -18.22 6.31
N PRO A 51 4.33 -19.41 6.70
CA PRO A 51 5.64 -19.53 7.34
C PRO A 51 6.70 -19.00 6.39
N ARG A 52 7.54 -18.11 6.91
CA ARG A 52 8.63 -17.49 6.15
C ARG A 52 9.95 -17.73 6.86
N GLN A 53 10.98 -18.01 6.07
CA GLN A 53 12.36 -17.99 6.54
C GLN A 53 12.78 -16.54 6.83
N LEU A 54 13.13 -16.28 8.09
CA LEU A 54 13.74 -15.03 8.52
C LEU A 54 15.18 -14.94 8.02
N SER A 55 15.63 -13.72 7.74
CA SER A 55 17.03 -13.48 7.38
C SER A 55 17.90 -13.73 8.61
N LEU A 56 18.95 -14.54 8.49
CA LEU A 56 19.88 -14.84 9.58
C LEU A 56 20.82 -13.66 9.89
N ILE A 57 21.00 -12.75 8.93
CA ILE A 57 21.83 -11.55 9.07
C ILE A 57 20.89 -10.36 9.22
N ASP A 58 21.16 -9.51 10.21
CA ASP A 58 20.40 -8.31 10.61
C ASP A 58 20.49 -7.18 9.57
N LYS A 59 20.20 -7.51 8.30
CA LYS A 59 19.81 -6.52 7.31
C LYS A 59 18.37 -6.18 7.61
N GLN A 60 18.19 -5.26 8.56
CA GLN A 60 16.94 -4.60 8.96
C GLN A 60 15.78 -5.00 8.04
N ASP A 61 14.97 -5.98 8.46
CA ASP A 61 13.78 -6.40 7.73
C ASP A 61 12.81 -5.20 7.72
N GLY A 62 12.98 -4.29 6.76
CA GLY A 62 12.20 -3.05 6.65
C GLY A 62 10.71 -3.37 6.55
N GLU A 63 10.37 -4.53 5.99
CA GLU A 63 9.02 -5.08 5.94
C GLU A 63 8.42 -5.32 7.34
N GLU A 64 9.21 -5.80 8.31
CA GLU A 64 8.74 -6.02 9.69
C GLU A 64 8.46 -4.69 10.39
N LYS A 65 9.30 -3.67 10.16
CA LYS A 65 9.04 -2.31 10.65
C LYS A 65 7.73 -1.75 10.08
N TRP A 66 7.50 -1.93 8.77
CA TRP A 66 6.26 -1.51 8.13
C TRP A 66 5.05 -2.29 8.64
N LYS A 67 5.16 -3.61 8.84
CA LYS A 67 4.08 -4.43 9.42
C LYS A 67 3.69 -3.96 10.82
N ARG A 68 4.67 -3.70 11.68
CA ARG A 68 4.43 -3.18 13.03
C ARG A 68 3.77 -1.81 12.98
N LEU A 69 4.25 -0.91 12.13
CA LEU A 69 3.65 0.42 11.96
C LEU A 69 2.20 0.33 11.49
N THR A 70 1.92 -0.43 10.43
CA THR A 70 0.57 -0.62 9.91
C THR A 70 -0.35 -1.23 10.97
N SER A 71 0.09 -2.29 11.66
CA SER A 71 -0.69 -2.91 12.74
C SER A 71 -1.00 -1.95 13.88
N SER A 72 -0.06 -1.08 14.27
CA SER A 72 -0.30 -0.04 15.27
C SER A 72 -1.34 0.98 14.81
N VAL A 73 -1.25 1.41 13.55
CA VAL A 73 -2.22 2.34 12.96
C VAL A 73 -3.61 1.71 12.89
N ASP A 74 -3.71 0.44 12.52
CA ASP A 74 -4.98 -0.30 12.45
C ASP A 74 -5.64 -0.40 13.82
N LYS A 75 -4.88 -0.74 14.87
CA LYS A 75 -5.39 -0.80 16.25
C LYS A 75 -5.96 0.54 16.73
N ILE A 76 -5.32 1.64 16.33
CA ILE A 76 -5.79 2.98 16.68
C ILE A 76 -7.08 3.29 15.91
N GLN A 77 -7.14 2.95 14.62
CA GLN A 77 -8.36 3.13 13.83
C GLN A 77 -9.52 2.27 14.31
N GLU A 78 -9.27 1.04 14.77
CA GLU A 78 -10.29 0.17 15.35
C GLU A 78 -10.91 0.79 16.61
N LYS A 79 -10.09 1.41 17.45
CA LYS A 79 -10.54 2.00 18.72
C LYS A 79 -11.16 3.39 18.58
N TYR A 80 -10.62 4.23 17.71
CA TYR A 80 -10.97 5.66 17.63
C TYR A 80 -11.70 6.04 16.32
N GLY A 81 -11.83 5.09 15.40
CA GLY A 81 -12.48 5.27 14.10
C GLY A 81 -11.49 5.44 12.94
N SER A 82 -11.98 5.17 11.72
CA SER A 82 -11.16 5.15 10.48
C SER A 82 -10.56 6.50 10.08
N SER A 83 -10.87 7.58 10.80
CA SER A 83 -10.35 8.92 10.52
C SER A 83 -9.37 9.44 11.57
N SER A 84 -9.04 8.65 12.60
CA SER A 84 -8.19 9.11 13.71
C SER A 84 -6.73 9.29 13.32
N ILE A 85 -6.22 8.49 12.37
CA ILE A 85 -4.88 8.63 11.81
C ILE A 85 -4.99 8.69 10.29
N LYS A 86 -4.44 9.76 9.70
CA LYS A 86 -4.33 9.93 8.25
C LYS A 86 -2.92 10.36 7.88
N ARG A 87 -2.51 10.04 6.66
CA ARG A 87 -1.22 10.49 6.13
C ARG A 87 -1.26 12.02 6.00
N ALA A 88 -0.25 12.71 6.53
CA ALA A 88 -0.16 14.17 6.48
C ALA A 88 -0.25 14.72 5.04
N ALA A 89 0.25 13.97 4.05
CA ALA A 89 0.15 14.32 2.63
C ALA A 89 -1.30 14.45 2.10
N LEU A 90 -2.29 13.92 2.81
CA LEU A 90 -3.71 14.04 2.46
C LEU A 90 -4.38 15.26 3.10
N LEU A 91 -3.71 15.98 4.00
CA LEU A 91 -4.22 17.21 4.56
C LEU A 91 -4.13 18.30 3.49
N LYS A 92 -5.27 18.85 3.08
CA LYS A 92 -5.28 20.10 2.33
C LYS A 92 -4.73 21.18 3.25
N LYS A 93 -3.74 21.94 2.78
CA LYS A 93 -3.45 23.26 3.39
C LYS A 93 -4.74 24.06 3.27
N GLU A 94 -5.38 24.35 4.40
CA GLU A 94 -6.36 25.41 4.45
C GLU A 94 -5.62 26.66 3.98
N LYS A 95 -6.10 27.26 2.89
CA LYS A 95 -5.63 28.59 2.52
C LYS A 95 -6.14 29.49 3.64
N GLU A 96 -5.23 30.02 4.44
CA GLU A 96 -5.50 31.20 5.27
C GLU A 96 -6.06 32.27 4.33
N THR A 97 -7.38 32.46 4.36
CA THR A 97 -8.03 33.68 3.89
C THR A 97 -7.80 34.73 4.98
N GLU A 98 -6.78 35.54 4.78
CA GLU A 98 -6.78 36.95 5.22
C GLU A 98 -7.59 37.79 4.23
#